data_AF-A0A3D4MEC1-F1
#
_entry.id   AF-A0A3D4MEC1-F1
#
_cell.length_a   1.000
_cell.length_b   1.000
_cell.length_c   1.000
_cell.angle_alpha   90.00
_cell.angle_beta   90.00
_cell.angle_gamma   90.00
#
_symmetry.space_group_name_H-M   'P 1'
#
loop_
_entity.id
_entity.type
_entity.pdbx_description
1 polymer ?
#
loop_
_entity_poly.entity_id
_entity_poly.type
_entity_poly.pdbx_seq_one_letter_code
_entity_poly.pdbx_strand_id
1 'polypeptide(L)'
;MKKRQRLYFVIFVLLSLSGAVGLSLYALRDNISYFYSPREIAQMKQAGDVRVSVGHRFRLGGLVEEGSVVKSKVDAKTSFSVTDGDARVTVHYKGILPDLFREGQGVVTQGAFQPDRSFRATQVLAK
;
A
#
# COMPACT_ATOMS: atom_id res chain seq x y z
N MET A 1 -0.44 -26.89 -50.09
CA MET A 1 -1.22 -26.71 -48.84
C MET A 1 -0.40 -26.84 -47.54
N LYS A 2 0.60 -27.74 -47.42
CA LYS A 2 1.39 -27.97 -46.19
C LYS A 2 2.13 -26.75 -45.60
N LYS A 3 2.60 -25.79 -46.42
CA LYS A 3 3.29 -24.58 -45.94
C LYS A 3 2.38 -23.61 -45.17
N ARG A 4 1.11 -23.50 -45.55
CA ARG A 4 0.12 -22.65 -44.87
C ARG A 4 -0.25 -23.21 -43.49
N GLN A 5 -0.37 -24.54 -43.35
CA GLN A 5 -0.61 -25.18 -42.05
C GLN A 5 0.53 -24.94 -41.05
N ARG A 6 1.81 -25.00 -41.49
CA ARG A 6 2.94 -24.63 -40.63
C ARG A 6 2.89 -23.18 -40.19
N LEU A 7 2.51 -22.26 -41.07
CA LEU A 7 2.38 -20.85 -40.73
C LEU A 7 1.29 -20.61 -39.68
N TYR A 8 0.11 -21.24 -39.83
CA TYR A 8 -0.96 -21.17 -38.83
C TYR A 8 -0.54 -21.74 -37.47
N PHE A 9 0.21 -22.85 -37.47
CA PHE A 9 0.72 -23.43 -36.23
C PHE A 9 1.70 -22.50 -35.51
N VAL A 10 2.64 -21.89 -36.25
CA VAL A 10 3.60 -20.93 -35.69
C VAL A 10 2.89 -19.69 -35.12
N ILE A 11 1.91 -19.15 -35.85
CA ILE A 11 1.12 -18.01 -35.38
C ILE A 11 0.34 -18.37 -34.11
N PHE A 12 -0.29 -19.55 -34.06
CA PHE A 12 -1.02 -20.02 -32.89
C PHE A 12 -0.11 -20.14 -31.66
N VAL A 13 1.08 -20.73 -31.82
CA VAL A 13 2.07 -20.83 -30.73
C VAL A 13 2.53 -19.45 -30.27
N LEU A 14 2.83 -18.53 -31.20
CA LEU A 14 3.22 -17.16 -30.86
C LEU A 14 2.13 -16.40 -30.11
N LEU A 15 0.87 -16.53 -30.52
CA LEU A 15 -0.29 -15.93 -29.86
C LEU A 15 -0.47 -16.51 -28.46
N SER A 16 -0.39 -17.83 -28.32
CA SER A 16 -0.51 -18.52 -27.03
C SER A 16 0.61 -18.08 -26.07
N LEU A 17 1.86 -18.03 -26.54
CA LEU A 17 3.00 -17.59 -25.75
C LEU A 17 2.88 -16.11 -25.34
N SER A 18 2.49 -15.24 -26.28
CA SER A 18 2.27 -13.81 -26.01
C SER A 18 1.15 -13.60 -25.01
N GLY A 19 0.06 -14.38 -25.10
CA GLY A 19 -1.02 -14.37 -24.12
C GLY A 19 -0.54 -14.78 -22.73
N ALA A 20 0.23 -15.87 -22.62
CA ALA A 20 0.79 -16.33 -21.35
C ALA A 20 1.71 -15.28 -20.70
N VAL A 21 2.58 -14.65 -21.48
CA VAL A 21 3.45 -13.56 -21.01
C VAL A 21 2.62 -12.35 -20.57
N GLY A 22 1.62 -11.95 -21.36
CA GLY A 22 0.72 -10.84 -21.04
C GLY A 22 -0.04 -11.06 -19.73
N LEU A 23 -0.63 -12.24 -19.53
CA LEU A 23 -1.30 -12.60 -18.28
C LEU A 23 -0.32 -12.62 -17.10
N SER A 24 0.89 -13.14 -17.30
CA SER A 24 1.91 -13.19 -16.23
C SER A 24 2.33 -11.79 -15.78
N LEU A 25 2.57 -10.88 -16.72
CA LEU A 25 2.90 -9.47 -16.42
C LEU A 25 1.73 -8.74 -15.76
N TYR A 26 0.50 -9.04 -16.17
CA TYR A 26 -0.70 -8.48 -15.56
C TYR A 26 -0.84 -8.93 -14.10
N ALA A 27 -0.69 -10.23 -13.82
CA ALA A 27 -0.75 -10.76 -12.46
C ALA A 27 0.37 -10.21 -11.56
N LEU A 28 1.55 -9.92 -12.12
CA LEU A 28 2.67 -9.37 -11.36
C LEU A 28 2.43 -7.92 -10.91
N ARG A 29 1.66 -7.13 -11.68
CA ARG A 29 1.33 -5.73 -11.34
C ARG A 29 0.58 -5.60 -10.01
N ASP A 30 -0.27 -6.57 -9.68
CA ASP A 30 -1.06 -6.56 -8.45
C ASP A 30 -0.26 -6.91 -7.19
N ASN A 31 0.96 -7.46 -7.34
CA ASN A 31 1.79 -7.88 -6.21
C ASN A 31 2.74 -6.79 -5.69
N ILE A 32 2.82 -5.63 -6.33
CA ILE A 32 3.74 -4.57 -5.91
C ILE A 32 3.18 -3.88 -4.68
N SER A 33 3.69 -4.23 -3.51
CA SER A 33 3.43 -3.49 -2.27
C SER A 33 4.17 -2.17 -2.32
N TYR A 34 3.44 -1.10 -2.63
CA TYR A 34 3.99 0.25 -2.62
C TYR A 34 4.30 0.71 -1.19
N PHE A 35 5.52 1.21 -0.99
CA PHE A 35 5.96 1.85 0.24
C PHE A 35 6.05 3.35 0.00
N TYR A 36 5.41 4.12 0.87
CA TYR A 36 5.40 5.58 0.81
C TYR A 36 5.79 6.18 2.16
N SER A 37 6.49 7.30 2.11
CA SER A 37 6.76 8.17 3.25
C SER A 37 5.59 9.15 3.50
N PRO A 38 5.46 9.72 4.72
CA PRO A 38 4.49 10.77 5.01
C PRO A 38 4.56 11.96 4.04
N ARG A 39 5.77 12.40 3.66
CA ARG A 39 5.98 13.50 2.72
C ARG A 39 5.50 13.16 1.30
N GLU A 40 5.81 11.96 0.80
CA GLU A 40 5.31 11.51 -0.51
C GLU A 40 3.78 11.45 -0.53
N ILE A 41 3.17 10.93 0.53
CA ILE A 41 1.70 10.91 0.66
C ILE A 41 1.13 12.33 0.66
N ALA A 42 1.75 13.25 1.38
CA ALA A 42 1.31 14.65 1.42
C ALA A 42 1.39 15.30 0.04
N GLN A 43 2.48 15.09 -0.69
CA GLN A 43 2.67 15.59 -2.05
C GLN A 43 1.70 14.94 -3.04
N MET A 44 1.52 13.62 -2.98
CA MET A 44 0.57 12.89 -3.84
C MET A 44 -0.88 13.32 -3.58
N LYS A 45 -1.24 13.58 -2.32
CA LYS A 45 -2.54 14.18 -1.97
C LYS A 45 -2.73 15.56 -2.60
N GLN A 46 -1.68 16.39 -2.60
CA GLN A 46 -1.72 17.72 -3.23
C GLN A 46 -1.79 17.65 -4.76
N ALA A 47 -1.11 16.67 -5.36
CA ALA A 47 -1.11 16.45 -6.80
C ALA A 47 -2.38 15.75 -7.33
N GLY A 48 -3.28 15.28 -6.45
CA GLY A 48 -4.47 14.53 -6.84
C GLY A 48 -4.16 13.15 -7.43
N ASP A 49 -3.03 12.53 -7.03
CA ASP A 49 -2.58 11.27 -7.61
C ASP A 49 -3.55 10.11 -7.29
N VAL A 50 -3.98 9.42 -8.34
CA VAL A 50 -4.91 8.29 -8.31
C VAL A 50 -4.37 7.13 -7.46
N ARG A 51 -3.04 7.04 -7.25
CA ARG A 51 -2.41 6.01 -6.41
C ARG A 51 -2.76 6.09 -4.92
N VAL A 52 -3.22 7.26 -4.47
CA VAL A 52 -3.71 7.50 -3.11
C VAL A 52 -5.24 7.44 -3.07
N SER A 53 -5.89 6.95 -4.14
CA SER A 53 -7.34 6.81 -4.21
C SER A 53 -7.87 5.91 -3.11
N VAL A 54 -9.05 6.26 -2.65
CA VAL A 54 -9.84 5.51 -1.67
C VAL A 54 -9.82 4.01 -2.00
N GLY A 55 -9.44 3.19 -1.03
CA GLY A 55 -9.41 1.73 -1.16
C GLY A 55 -8.11 1.10 -1.69
N HIS A 56 -7.14 1.88 -2.20
CA HIS A 56 -5.83 1.32 -2.55
C HIS A 56 -5.00 1.06 -1.30
N ARG A 57 -4.56 -0.20 -1.14
CA ARG A 57 -3.71 -0.61 -0.01
C ARG A 57 -2.26 -0.30 -0.32
N PHE A 58 -1.62 0.44 0.57
CA PHE A 58 -0.19 0.73 0.52
C PHE A 58 0.43 0.65 1.91
N ARG A 59 1.76 0.65 1.97
CA ARG A 59 2.53 0.68 3.20
C ARG A 59 3.06 2.09 3.44
N LEU A 60 2.77 2.64 4.61
CA LEU A 60 3.26 3.91 5.09
C LEU A 60 4.35 3.65 6.13
N GLY A 61 5.59 4.06 5.81
CA GLY A 61 6.73 3.94 6.72
C GLY A 61 7.16 5.30 7.27
N GLY A 62 7.49 5.37 8.54
CA GLY A 62 8.01 6.58 9.18
C GLY A 62 8.26 6.38 10.67
N LEU A 63 8.41 7.47 11.40
CA LEU A 63 8.56 7.49 12.85
C LEU A 63 7.21 7.78 13.51
N VAL A 64 6.93 7.15 14.65
CA VAL A 64 5.75 7.52 15.46
C VAL A 64 6.04 8.84 16.17
N GLU A 65 5.20 9.85 15.95
CA GLU A 65 5.31 11.15 16.63
C GLU A 65 5.05 10.99 18.14
N GLU A 66 5.92 11.56 18.97
CA GLU A 66 5.81 11.53 20.44
C GLU A 66 4.55 12.26 20.93
N GLY A 67 3.87 11.68 21.92
CA GLY A 67 2.59 12.17 22.45
C GLY A 67 1.40 12.06 21.48
N SER A 68 1.56 11.45 20.30
CA SER A 68 0.48 11.34 19.31
C SER A 68 -0.42 10.11 19.51
N VAL A 69 -0.02 9.14 20.34
CA VAL A 69 -0.70 7.86 20.48
C VAL A 69 -1.92 8.00 21.40
N VAL A 70 -3.11 7.96 20.79
CA VAL A 70 -4.40 8.00 21.50
C VAL A 70 -5.07 6.63 21.39
N LYS A 71 -5.15 5.93 22.52
CA LYS A 71 -5.85 4.64 22.64
C LYS A 71 -7.25 4.86 23.18
N SER A 72 -8.27 4.34 22.47
CA SER A 72 -9.63 4.31 23.00
C SER A 72 -9.74 3.22 24.08
N LYS A 73 -10.46 3.54 25.17
CA LYS A 73 -10.70 2.61 26.29
C LYS A 73 -11.87 1.65 26.03
N VAL A 74 -12.74 1.99 25.08
CA VAL A 74 -14.02 1.30 24.85
C VAL A 74 -13.94 0.34 23.66
N ASP A 75 -13.22 0.75 22.62
CA ASP A 75 -12.93 -0.07 21.45
C ASP A 75 -11.41 -0.21 21.34
N ALA A 76 -10.90 -1.35 20.88
CA ALA A 76 -9.47 -1.54 20.56
C ALA A 76 -9.02 -0.71 19.34
N LYS A 77 -9.37 0.58 19.31
CA LYS A 77 -9.03 1.59 18.30
C LYS A 77 -7.90 2.45 18.87
N THR A 78 -6.82 2.56 18.12
CA THR A 78 -5.70 3.44 18.42
C THR A 78 -5.47 4.37 17.24
N SER A 79 -5.29 5.65 17.50
CA SER A 79 -4.81 6.62 16.51
C SER A 79 -3.44 7.12 16.90
N PHE A 80 -2.55 7.27 15.93
CA PHE A 80 -1.20 7.81 16.12
C PHE A 80 -0.75 8.51 14.85
N SER A 81 0.18 9.45 14.97
CA SER A 81 0.74 10.16 13.82
C SER A 81 2.08 9.53 13.42
N VAL A 82 2.25 9.31 12.12
CA VAL A 82 3.52 8.86 11.53
C VAL A 82 4.14 10.04 10.80
N THR A 83 5.39 10.35 11.14
CA THR A 83 6.15 11.50 10.63
C THR A 83 7.50 11.06 10.05
N ASP A 84 8.01 11.81 9.08
CA ASP A 84 9.40 11.70 8.60
C ASP A 84 10.25 12.91 9.03
N GLY A 85 9.68 13.83 9.81
CA GLY A 85 10.29 15.09 10.25
C GLY A 85 9.73 16.31 9.51
N ASP A 86 9.35 16.17 8.24
CA ASP A 86 8.80 17.27 7.41
C ASP A 86 7.27 17.21 7.34
N ALA A 87 6.73 16.00 7.22
CA ALA A 87 5.30 15.76 7.05
C ALA A 87 4.81 14.70 8.03
N ARG A 88 3.53 14.80 8.38
CA ARG A 88 2.86 13.83 9.26
C ARG A 88 1.55 13.34 8.69
N VAL A 89 1.25 12.07 8.92
CA VAL A 89 0.02 11.41 8.52
C VAL A 89 -0.60 10.73 9.74
N THR A 90 -1.84 11.08 10.06
CA THR A 90 -2.60 10.42 11.13
C THR A 90 -3.11 9.07 10.67
N VAL A 91 -2.75 8.03 11.41
CA VAL A 91 -3.10 6.63 11.17
C VAL A 91 -4.12 6.17 12.20
N HIS A 92 -5.21 5.57 11.74
CA HIS A 92 -6.19 4.91 12.59
C HIS A 92 -6.06 3.40 12.46
N TYR A 93 -5.80 2.73 13.58
CA TYR A 93 -5.67 1.28 13.67
C TYR A 93 -6.74 0.70 14.60
N LYS A 94 -7.32 -0.44 14.22
CA LYS A 94 -8.22 -1.22 15.08
C LYS A 94 -7.62 -2.60 15.30
N GLY A 95 -7.17 -2.89 16.50
CA GLY A 95 -6.52 -4.13 16.86
C GLY A 95 -5.52 -3.97 18.00
N ILE A 96 -4.75 -5.03 18.23
CA ILE A 96 -3.68 -5.07 19.23
C ILE A 96 -2.41 -4.58 18.55
N LEU A 97 -1.77 -3.55 19.11
CA LEU A 97 -0.48 -3.08 18.63
C LEU A 97 0.62 -4.08 19.05
N PRO A 98 1.65 -4.30 18.23
CA PRO A 98 2.81 -5.11 18.62
C PRO A 98 3.49 -4.55 19.87
N ASP A 99 4.09 -5.41 20.69
CA ASP A 99 4.80 -4.98 21.91
C ASP A 99 6.00 -4.06 21.63
N LEU A 100 6.56 -4.13 20.42
CA LEU A 100 7.64 -3.25 19.95
C LEU A 100 7.15 -1.85 19.52
N PHE A 101 5.84 -1.61 19.44
CA PHE A 101 5.32 -0.31 19.04
C PHE A 101 5.51 0.72 20.17
N ARG A 102 6.32 1.74 19.93
CA ARG A 102 6.50 2.90 20.83
C ARG A 102 6.59 4.20 20.06
N GLU A 103 6.33 5.28 20.77
CA GLU A 103 6.59 6.64 20.32
C GLU A 103 8.09 6.84 20.06
N GLY A 104 8.44 7.66 19.06
CA GLY A 104 9.83 7.90 18.66
C GLY A 104 10.49 6.74 17.90
N GLN A 105 9.81 5.60 17.72
CA GLN A 105 10.35 4.45 16.97
C GLN A 105 9.84 4.38 15.54
N GLY A 106 10.60 3.69 14.69
CA GLY A 106 10.24 3.40 13.31
C GLY A 106 9.08 2.42 13.21
N VAL A 107 8.06 2.79 12.44
CA VAL A 107 6.87 1.98 12.20
C VAL A 107 6.57 1.89 10.71
N VAL A 108 6.10 0.72 10.29
CA VAL A 108 5.50 0.49 8.97
C VAL A 108 4.05 0.09 9.18
N THR A 109 3.14 0.90 8.64
CA THR A 109 1.71 0.66 8.71
C THR A 109 1.20 0.27 7.32
N GLN A 110 0.34 -0.73 7.24
CA GLN A 110 -0.29 -1.13 5.98
C GLN A 110 -1.77 -0.82 6.04
N GLY A 111 -2.28 -0.06 5.08
CA GLY A 111 -3.64 0.45 5.12
C GLY A 111 -4.07 1.11 3.82
N ALA A 112 -5.23 1.75 3.86
CA ALA A 112 -5.77 2.52 2.74
C ALA A 112 -6.39 3.82 3.25
N PHE A 113 -6.48 4.81 2.35
CA PHE A 113 -7.32 5.98 2.62
C PHE A 113 -8.79 5.62 2.50
N GLN A 114 -9.57 6.16 3.42
CA GLN A 114 -11.01 6.07 3.48
C GLN A 114 -11.66 7.25 2.73
N PRO A 115 -12.95 7.17 2.39
CA PRO A 115 -13.67 8.26 1.73
C PRO A 115 -13.63 9.59 2.51
N ASP A 116 -13.52 9.51 3.84
CA ASP A 116 -13.38 10.65 4.77
C ASP A 116 -11.95 11.24 4.81
N ARG A 117 -11.05 10.79 3.92
CA ARG A 117 -9.62 11.17 3.86
C ARG A 117 -8.77 10.72 5.05
N SER A 118 -9.33 9.95 5.99
CA SER A 118 -8.58 9.32 7.06
C SER A 118 -7.81 8.11 6.56
N PHE A 119 -6.60 7.88 7.07
CA PHE A 119 -5.85 6.66 6.75
C PHE A 119 -6.19 5.57 7.76
N ARG A 120 -6.73 4.45 7.28
CA ARG A 120 -7.03 3.29 8.12
C ARG A 120 -5.99 2.20 7.91
N ALA A 121 -5.17 1.97 8.93
CA ALA A 121 -4.26 0.84 8.98
C ALA A 121 -5.03 -0.45 9.31
N THR A 122 -4.71 -1.50 8.56
CA THR A 122 -5.15 -2.88 8.81
C THR A 122 -4.05 -3.68 9.50
N GLN A 123 -2.78 -3.28 9.36
CA GLN A 123 -1.64 -3.92 10.00
C GLN A 123 -0.60 -2.88 10.42
N VAL A 124 0.06 -3.13 11.55
CA VAL A 124 1.15 -2.30 12.07
C VAL A 124 2.33 -3.22 12.32
N LEU A 125 3.49 -2.87 11.77
CA LEU A 125 4.76 -3.53 11.99
C LEU A 125 5.70 -2.52 12.63
N ALA A 126 6.14 -2.78 13.87
CA ALA A 126 7.18 -2.00 14.53
C ALA A 126 8.53 -2.68 14.27
N LYS A 127 9.57 -1.87 14.00
CA LYS A 127 10.94 -2.34 13.82
C LYS A 127 11.80 -2.04 15.04
#